data_AF-A0A031LSK1-F1
#
_entry.id   AF-A0A031LSK1-F1
#
_cell.length_a   1.000
_cell.length_b   1.000
_cell.length_c   1.000
_cell.angle_alpha   90.00
_cell.angle_beta   90.00
_cell.angle_gamma   90.00
#
_symmetry.space_group_name_H-M   'P 1'
#
loop_
_entity.id
_entity.type
_entity.pdbx_description
1 polymer ?
#
loop_
_entity_poly.entity_id
_entity_poly.type
_entity_poly.pdbx_seq_one_letter_code
_entity_poly.pdbx_strand_id
1 'polypeptide(L)'
;MARTDPQVNFRIPAELKDKLDEAAKNNGRTLTAELILRLETTFELDSLPEPTNPKNITDPEKLEAWAKSILNELLKLKDINNRVERLEGNVEQLEANNYDIENRLNSLDGRGYEP
;
A
#
# COMPACT_ATOMS: atom_id res chain seq x y z
N MET A 1 26.13 -16.76 -11.46
CA MET A 1 26.76 -15.42 -11.38
C MET A 1 26.96 -15.10 -9.91
N ALA A 2 28.20 -14.91 -9.48
CA ALA A 2 28.49 -14.58 -8.08
C ALA A 2 27.85 -13.23 -7.75
N ARG A 3 27.12 -13.13 -6.63
CA ARG A 3 26.67 -11.84 -6.10
C ARG A 3 27.92 -11.00 -5.80
N THR A 4 28.09 -9.91 -6.54
CA THR A 4 29.20 -8.96 -6.41
C THR A 4 28.93 -7.90 -5.34
N ASP A 5 27.84 -8.03 -4.60
CA ASP A 5 27.45 -7.06 -3.58
C ASP A 5 28.43 -7.07 -2.40
N PRO A 6 29.00 -5.91 -2.02
CA PRO A 6 29.90 -5.82 -0.89
C PRO A 6 29.15 -6.19 0.40
N GLN A 7 29.69 -7.18 1.15
CA GLN A 7 29.17 -7.51 2.47
C GLN A 7 29.70 -6.48 3.49
N VAL A 8 28.79 -5.68 4.04
CA VAL A 8 29.12 -4.65 5.03
C VAL A 8 28.74 -5.14 6.43
N ASN A 9 29.67 -5.04 7.38
CA ASN A 9 29.37 -5.35 8.78
C ASN A 9 28.82 -4.10 9.48
N PHE A 10 27.56 -4.16 9.92
CA PHE A 10 26.88 -3.06 10.59
C PHE A 10 27.04 -3.16 12.11
N ARG A 11 27.54 -2.08 12.73
CA ARG A 11 27.45 -1.86 14.18
C ARG A 11 26.30 -0.91 14.43
N ILE A 12 25.22 -1.43 14.99
CA ILE A 12 24.00 -0.67 15.29
C ILE A 12 23.61 -0.84 16.77
N PRO A 13 22.98 0.17 17.39
CA PRO A 13 22.42 0.04 18.72
C PRO A 13 21.40 -1.11 18.80
N ALA A 14 21.34 -1.80 19.93
CA ALA A 14 20.41 -2.92 20.14
C ALA A 14 18.95 -2.49 19.91
N GLU A 15 18.54 -1.35 20.46
CA GLU A 15 17.19 -0.82 20.28
C GLU A 15 16.82 -0.57 18.82
N LEU A 16 17.79 -0.14 18.00
CA LEU A 16 17.55 0.11 16.58
C LEU A 16 17.41 -1.21 15.81
N LYS A 17 18.21 -2.21 16.18
CA LYS A 17 18.11 -3.56 15.61
C LYS A 17 16.74 -4.17 15.91
N ASP A 18 16.28 -4.08 17.16
CA ASP A 18 14.99 -4.64 17.57
C ASP A 18 13.84 -4.03 16.77
N LYS A 19 13.84 -2.70 16.59
CA LYS A 19 12.85 -2.00 15.75
C LYS A 19 12.87 -2.45 14.29
N LEU A 20 14.07 -2.68 13.74
CA LEU A 20 14.23 -3.17 12.37
C LEU A 20 13.75 -4.62 12.24
N ASP A 21 14.02 -5.48 13.23
CA ASP A 21 13.56 -6.87 13.25
C ASP A 21 12.03 -6.95 13.35
N GLU A 22 11.39 -6.12 14.17
CA GLU A 22 9.92 -6.00 14.23
C GLU A 22 9.33 -5.52 12.90
N ALA A 23 9.90 -4.46 12.32
CA ALA A 23 9.43 -3.94 11.05
C ALA A 23 9.58 -4.95 9.91
N ALA A 24 10.71 -5.66 9.85
CA ALA A 24 10.97 -6.70 8.87
C ALA A 24 9.94 -7.83 8.98
N LYS A 25 9.61 -8.27 10.21
CA LYS A 25 8.56 -9.28 10.46
C LYS A 25 7.19 -8.80 9.99
N ASN A 26 6.80 -7.59 10.36
CA ASN A 26 5.50 -7.02 9.98
C ASN A 26 5.35 -6.87 8.46
N ASN A 27 6.45 -6.57 7.76
CA ASN A 27 6.48 -6.43 6.32
C ASN A 27 6.74 -7.74 5.56
N GLY A 28 6.95 -8.87 6.26
CA GLY A 28 7.27 -10.16 5.65
C GLY A 28 8.62 -10.19 4.91
N ARG A 29 9.59 -9.37 5.34
CA ARG A 29 10.93 -9.23 4.72
C ARG A 29 12.03 -9.76 5.63
N THR A 30 13.18 -10.06 5.05
CA THR A 30 14.40 -10.30 5.85
C THR A 30 14.93 -8.99 6.40
N LEU A 31 15.65 -9.03 7.52
CA LEU A 31 16.27 -7.85 8.13
C LEU A 31 17.14 -7.07 7.11
N THR A 32 17.93 -7.80 6.30
CA THR A 32 18.76 -7.20 5.26
C THR A 32 17.92 -6.54 4.16
N ALA A 33 16.82 -7.16 3.73
CA ALA A 33 15.95 -6.57 2.72
C ALA A 33 15.23 -5.31 3.23
N GLU A 34 14.78 -5.31 4.48
CA GLU A 34 14.18 -4.14 5.11
C GLU A 34 15.20 -3.01 5.28
N LEU A 35 16.45 -3.33 5.62
CA LEU A 35 17.53 -2.36 5.77
C LEU A 35 17.92 -1.73 4.43
N ILE A 36 18.08 -2.54 3.38
CA ILE A 36 18.35 -2.06 2.02
C ILE A 36 17.22 -1.13 1.57
N LEU A 37 15.97 -1.59 1.68
CA LEU A 37 14.80 -0.80 1.28
C LEU A 37 14.78 0.56 1.99
N ARG A 38 14.96 0.59 3.32
CA ARG A 38 14.95 1.84 4.07
C ARG A 38 16.06 2.79 3.65
N LEU A 39 17.26 2.27 3.36
CA LEU A 39 18.37 3.09 2.85
C LEU A 39 18.06 3.62 1.44
N GLU A 40 17.60 2.78 0.52
CA GLU A 40 17.22 3.18 -0.83
C GLU A 40 16.12 4.25 -0.79
N THR A 41 15.07 4.02 0.00
CA THR A 41 13.98 4.98 0.18
C THR A 41 14.47 6.31 0.74
N THR A 42 15.50 6.34 1.61
CA THR A 42 16.04 7.62 2.10
C THR A 42 16.63 8.46 0.97
N PHE A 43 17.35 7.85 0.03
CA PHE A 43 17.90 8.56 -1.13
C PHE A 43 16.84 8.91 -2.17
N GLU A 44 15.83 8.04 -2.36
CA GLU A 44 14.69 8.36 -3.23
C GLU A 44 13.93 9.58 -2.69
N LEU A 45 13.66 9.63 -1.38
CA LEU A 45 13.02 10.77 -0.73
C LEU A 45 13.83 12.06 -0.86
N ASP A 46 15.17 11.99 -0.83
CA ASP A 46 16.05 13.14 -1.07
C ASP A 46 16.06 13.61 -2.53
N SER A 47 15.79 12.70 -3.48
CA SER A 47 15.78 12.98 -4.92
C SER A 47 14.43 13.48 -5.46
N LEU A 48 13.36 13.27 -4.69
CA LEU A 48 12.05 13.78 -5.05
C LEU A 48 12.08 15.31 -4.98
N PRO A 49 11.47 16.01 -5.97
CA PRO A 49 11.33 17.45 -5.87
C PRO A 49 10.61 17.77 -4.56
N GLU A 50 11.14 18.75 -3.81
CA GLU A 50 10.50 19.23 -2.59
C GLU A 50 8.98 19.34 -2.86
N PRO A 51 8.10 18.75 -2.05
CA PRO A 51 8.32 18.50 -0.62
C PRO A 51 7.81 17.12 -0.15
N THR A 52 8.68 16.28 0.41
CA THR A 52 8.28 14.98 1.03
C THR A 52 8.59 14.91 2.53
N ASN A 53 9.39 15.84 3.07
CA ASN A 53 9.69 15.93 4.50
C ASN A 53 9.45 17.34 5.05
N PRO A 54 8.38 17.57 5.85
CA PRO A 54 8.05 18.89 6.39
C PRO A 54 9.12 19.45 7.33
N LYS A 55 9.99 18.59 7.90
CA LYS A 55 11.05 19.01 8.82
C LYS A 55 12.20 19.76 8.14
N ASN A 56 12.37 19.58 6.83
CA ASN A 56 13.40 20.27 6.05
C ASN A 56 12.85 21.52 5.33
N ILE A 57 11.56 21.82 5.46
CA ILE A 57 10.94 23.02 4.88
C ILE A 57 11.05 24.16 5.90
N THR A 58 12.12 24.95 5.79
CA THR A 58 12.35 26.09 6.69
C THR A 58 11.52 27.32 6.32
N ASP A 59 11.00 27.37 5.08
CA ASP A 59 10.20 28.47 4.55
C ASP A 59 8.69 28.22 4.78
N PRO A 60 7.96 29.17 5.43
CA PRO A 60 6.55 28.99 5.77
C PRO A 60 5.63 28.92 4.53
N GLU A 61 5.93 29.63 3.44
CA GLU A 61 5.09 29.59 2.23
C GLU A 61 5.22 28.25 1.51
N LYS A 62 6.44 27.72 1.44
CA LYS A 62 6.68 26.37 0.90
C LYS A 62 6.01 25.29 1.75
N LEU A 63 5.98 25.46 3.08
CA LEU A 63 5.33 24.52 3.99
C LEU A 63 3.81 24.51 3.78
N GLU A 64 3.20 25.68 3.60
CA GLU A 64 1.78 25.77 3.25
C GLU A 64 1.46 25.13 1.89
N ALA A 65 2.30 25.36 0.88
CA ALA A 65 2.13 24.76 -0.44
C ALA A 65 2.23 23.23 -0.37
N TRP A 66 3.19 22.71 0.40
CA TRP A 66 3.30 21.28 0.69
C TRP A 66 2.04 20.73 1.38
N ALA A 67 1.61 21.37 2.46
CA ALA A 67 0.44 20.93 3.21
C ALA A 67 -0.82 20.89 2.33
N LYS A 68 -0.99 21.87 1.43
CA LYS A 68 -2.06 21.89 0.42
C LYS A 68 -1.94 20.74 -0.59
N SER A 69 -0.73 20.42 -1.03
CA SER A 69 -0.49 19.28 -1.93
C SER A 69 -0.89 17.96 -1.27
N ILE A 70 -0.44 17.72 -0.04
CA ILE A 70 -0.80 16.52 0.75
C ILE A 70 -2.31 16.45 0.97
N LEU A 71 -2.96 17.57 1.33
CA LEU A 71 -4.40 17.62 1.49
C LEU A 71 -5.14 17.20 0.21
N ASN A 72 -4.66 17.65 -0.95
CA ASN A 72 -5.23 17.28 -2.24
C ASN A 72 -5.09 15.78 -2.52
N GLU A 73 -3.94 15.18 -2.22
CA GLU A 73 -3.76 13.73 -2.34
C GLU A 73 -4.68 12.95 -1.40
N LEU A 74 -4.81 13.38 -0.14
CA LEU A 74 -5.72 12.75 0.81
C LEU A 74 -7.19 12.82 0.35
N LEU A 75 -7.60 13.94 -0.26
CA LEU A 75 -8.93 14.06 -0.84
C LEU A 75 -9.15 13.11 -2.02
N LYS A 76 -8.14 12.95 -2.90
CA LYS A 76 -8.20 11.96 -3.99
C LYS A 76 -8.32 10.54 -3.46
N LEU A 77 -7.55 10.19 -2.43
CA LEU A 77 -7.62 8.87 -1.80
C LEU A 77 -9.01 8.62 -1.20
N LYS A 78 -9.60 9.62 -0.55
CA LYS A 78 -10.97 9.52 -0.02
C LYS A 78 -12.01 9.28 -1.12
N ASP A 79 -11.87 9.98 -2.26
CA ASP A 79 -12.77 9.76 -3.40
C ASP A 79 -12.62 8.34 -3.97
N ILE A 80 -11.38 7.85 -4.10
CA ILE A 80 -11.11 6.47 -4.53
C ILE A 80 -11.77 5.47 -3.57
N ASN A 81 -11.65 5.68 -2.26
CA ASN A 81 -12.28 4.79 -1.27
C ASN A 81 -13.80 4.73 -1.44
N ASN A 82 -14.46 5.89 -1.59
CA ASN A 82 -15.90 5.94 -1.84
C ASN A 82 -16.29 5.24 -3.15
N ARG A 83 -15.42 5.27 -4.17
CA ARG A 83 -15.66 4.57 -5.43
C ARG A 83 -15.52 3.07 -5.28
N VAL A 84 -14.57 2.60 -4.47
CA VAL A 84 -14.41 1.19 -4.13
C VAL A 84 -15.65 0.67 -3.41
N GLU A 85 -16.13 1.37 -2.37
CA GLU A 85 -17.36 0.98 -1.65
C GLU A 85 -18.58 0.83 -2.59
N ARG A 86 -18.73 1.74 -3.57
CA ARG A 86 -19.80 1.63 -4.58
C ARG A 86 -19.62 0.43 -5.50
N LEU A 87 -18.38 0.14 -5.90
CA LEU A 87 -18.09 -1.00 -6.76
C LEU A 87 -18.36 -2.31 -6.03
N GLU A 88 -18.00 -2.41 -4.75
CA GLU A 88 -18.30 -3.57 -3.90
C GLU A 88 -19.81 -3.82 -3.84
N GLY A 89 -20.62 -2.79 -3.57
CA GLY A 89 -22.08 -2.94 -3.57
C GLY A 89 -22.67 -3.33 -4.94
N ASN A 90 -22.08 -2.86 -6.05
CA ASN A 90 -22.51 -3.26 -7.38
C ASN A 90 -22.16 -4.73 -7.68
N VAL A 91 -21.01 -5.20 -7.20
CA VAL A 91 -20.59 -6.60 -7.36
C VAL A 91 -21.53 -7.52 -6.60
N GLU A 92 -21.87 -7.19 -5.35
CA GLU A 92 -22.84 -7.96 -4.56
C GLU A 92 -24.20 -8.10 -5.28
N GLN A 93 -24.70 -7.02 -5.88
CA GLN A 93 -25.94 -7.05 -6.66
C GLN A 93 -25.82 -7.92 -7.91
N LEU A 94 -24.69 -7.88 -8.62
CA LEU A 94 -24.45 -8.71 -9.80
C LEU A 94 -24.36 -10.19 -9.43
N GLU A 95 -23.71 -10.53 -8.32
CA GLU A 95 -23.63 -11.90 -7.81
C GLU A 95 -25.02 -12.44 -7.44
N ALA A 96 -25.84 -11.64 -6.75
CA ALA A 96 -27.22 -12.02 -6.43
C ALA A 96 -28.08 -12.22 -7.69
N ASN A 97 -27.92 -11.35 -8.70
CA ASN A 97 -28.63 -11.48 -9.97
C ASN A 97 -28.19 -12.72 -10.76
N ASN A 98 -26.88 -13.00 -10.79
CA ASN A 98 -26.36 -14.21 -11.42
C ASN A 98 -26.90 -15.47 -10.74
N TYR A 99 -26.95 -15.49 -9.41
CA TYR A 99 -27.52 -16.60 -8.66
C TYR A 99 -29.00 -16.83 -9.00
N ASP A 100 -29.83 -15.77 -9.11
CA ASP A 100 -31.22 -15.90 -9.55
C ASP A 100 -31.33 -16.44 -10.98
N ILE A 101 -30.51 -15.94 -11.90
CA ILE A 101 -30.47 -16.40 -13.29
C ILE A 101 -30.06 -17.88 -13.37
N GLU A 102 -29.03 -18.29 -12.66
CA GLU A 102 -28.57 -19.68 -12.60
C GLU A 102 -29.69 -20.61 -12.07
N ASN A 103 -30.38 -20.22 -10.99
CA ASN A 103 -31.52 -20.97 -10.49
C ASN A 103 -32.64 -21.10 -11.51
N ARG A 104 -32.95 -20.02 -12.23
CA ARG A 104 -33.98 -20.03 -13.28
C ARG A 104 -33.56 -20.91 -14.46
N LEU A 105 -32.30 -20.86 -14.88
CA LEU A 105 -31.77 -21.75 -15.92
C LEU A 105 -31.84 -23.22 -15.51
N ASN A 106 -31.42 -23.55 -14.28
CA ASN A 106 -31.51 -24.92 -13.75
C ASN A 106 -32.96 -25.43 -13.73
N SER A 107 -33.93 -24.55 -13.44
CA SER A 107 -35.36 -24.88 -13.47
C SER A 107 -35.90 -25.17 -14.88
N LEU A 108 -35.33 -24.53 -15.91
CA LEU A 108 -35.71 -24.71 -17.32
C LEU A 108 -35.06 -25.94 -17.95
N ASP A 109 -33.82 -26.28 -17.56
CA ASP A 109 -33.08 -27.44 -18.04
C ASP A 109 -33.50 -28.77 -17.37
N GLY A 110 -34.52 -28.76 -16.49
CA GLY A 110 -35.06 -29.96 -15.84
C GLY A 110 -34.13 -30.62 -14.83
N ARG A 111 -32.98 -29.99 -14.50
CA ARG A 111 -32.10 -30.39 -13.41
C ARG A 111 -32.64 -29.76 -12.13
N GLY A 112 -33.57 -30.46 -11.48
CA GLY A 112 -34.11 -30.03 -10.19
C GLY A 112 -33.00 -29.84 -9.14
N TYR A 113 -33.12 -28.75 -8.39
CA TYR A 113 -32.42 -28.36 -7.16
C TYR A 113 -31.39 -29.37 -6.61
N GLU A 114 -30.08 -29.07 -6.74
CA GLU A 114 -29.06 -29.63 -5.85
C GLU A 114 -28.85 -28.63 -4.69
N PRO A 115 -29.07 -29.07 -3.43
CA PRO A 115 -28.96 -28.22 -2.23
C PRO A 115 -27.54 -27.77 -1.89
#